data_AF-H1FS69-F1
#
_entry.id   AF-H1FS69-F1
#
_cell.length_a   1.000
_cell.length_b   1.000
_cell.length_c   1.000
_cell.angle_alpha   90.00
_cell.angle_beta   90.00
_cell.angle_gamma   90.00
#
_symmetry.space_group_name_H-M   'P 1'
#
loop_
_entity.id
_entity.type
_entity.pdbx_description
1 polymer ?
#
loop_
_entity_poly.entity_id
_entity_poly.type
_entity_poly.pdbx_seq_one_letter_code
_entity_poly.pdbx_strand_id
1 'polypeptide(L)'
;MRLVVFPPDEKIEKTLNELYSFDKQCSIKMDVSHKSGIVCNSNQNSQKKALSNFPTSYLKIQISKDGKLFYSYYIDLKDSVTQDDSITAFERIQKDLIF
;
A
#
# COMPACT_ATOMS: atom_id res chain seq x y z
N MET A 1 16.84 1.77 0.17
CA MET A 1 15.61 2.62 0.15
C MET A 1 15.28 3.05 1.56
N ARG A 2 14.54 4.14 1.75
CA ARG A 2 13.98 4.58 3.04
C ARG A 2 12.48 4.25 3.10
N LEU A 3 12.05 3.48 4.08
CA LEU A 3 10.64 3.13 4.28
C LEU A 3 9.89 4.23 5.06
N VAL A 4 8.66 4.53 4.64
CA VAL A 4 7.71 5.38 5.36
C VAL A 4 6.33 4.75 5.25
N VAL A 5 5.69 4.44 6.38
CA VAL A 5 4.33 3.86 6.44
C VAL A 5 3.36 4.89 7.05
N PHE A 6 2.26 5.20 6.35
CA PHE A 6 1.25 6.16 6.84
C PHE A 6 -0.19 5.76 6.48
N PRO A 7 -1.11 5.62 7.46
CA PRO A 7 -0.87 5.78 8.90
C PRO A 7 0.10 4.71 9.44
N PRO A 8 0.78 4.96 10.58
CA PRO A 8 1.69 3.98 11.16
C PRO A 8 1.00 2.64 11.38
N ASP A 9 1.65 1.56 10.92
CA ASP A 9 1.20 0.19 11.11
C ASP A 9 2.41 -0.69 11.31
N GLU A 10 2.60 -1.17 12.55
CA GLU A 10 3.76 -1.95 12.95
C GLU A 10 3.86 -3.29 12.20
N LYS A 11 2.72 -3.87 11.78
CA LYS A 11 2.73 -5.14 11.05
C LYS A 11 3.28 -4.91 9.65
N ILE A 12 2.76 -3.92 8.93
CA ILE A 12 3.23 -3.57 7.59
C ILE A 12 4.70 -3.17 7.63
N GLU A 13 5.09 -2.32 8.59
CA GLU A 13 6.47 -1.88 8.73
C GLU A 13 7.42 -3.05 9.02
N LYS A 14 7.07 -3.93 9.96
CA LYS A 14 7.88 -5.12 10.29
C LYS A 14 8.00 -6.05 9.09
N THR A 15 6.89 -6.39 8.43
CA THR A 15 6.89 -7.27 7.25
C THR A 15 7.79 -6.73 6.16
N LEU A 16 7.72 -5.44 5.84
CA LEU A 16 8.56 -4.87 4.78
C LEU A 16 10.05 -4.88 5.18
N ASN A 17 10.38 -4.55 6.43
CA ASN A 17 11.77 -4.63 6.91
C ASN A 17 12.33 -6.06 6.91
N GLU A 18 11.49 -7.09 7.01
CA GLU A 18 11.91 -8.49 6.86
C GLU A 18 12.21 -8.85 5.39
N LEU A 19 11.56 -8.18 4.43
CA LEU A 19 11.76 -8.42 2.99
C LEU A 19 12.92 -7.61 2.40
N TYR A 20 13.28 -6.48 3.00
CA TYR A 20 14.32 -5.59 2.49
C TYR A 20 14.98 -4.75 3.59
N SER A 21 16.30 -4.58 3.50
CA SER A 21 17.08 -3.73 4.41
C SER A 21 16.92 -2.25 4.07
N PHE A 22 16.02 -1.55 4.78
CA PHE A 22 15.83 -0.11 4.60
C PHE A 22 16.87 0.72 5.35
N ASP A 23 17.30 1.82 4.74
CA ASP A 23 18.23 2.80 5.30
C ASP A 23 17.53 4.16 5.43
N LYS A 24 17.58 4.72 6.64
CA LYS A 24 16.98 6.03 6.98
C LYS A 24 17.63 7.20 6.24
N GLN A 25 18.87 7.06 5.75
CA GLN A 25 19.60 8.11 5.03
C GLN A 25 19.49 7.98 3.50
N CYS A 26 18.78 6.97 2.99
CA CYS A 26 18.65 6.75 1.55
C CYS A 26 17.77 7.83 0.87
N SER A 27 18.24 8.38 -0.26
CA SER A 27 17.49 9.37 -1.06
C SER A 27 16.28 8.78 -1.79
N ILE A 28 16.29 7.46 -2.04
CA ILE A 28 15.15 6.73 -2.59
C ILE A 28 14.19 6.40 -1.45
N LYS A 29 12.97 6.91 -1.53
CA LYS A 29 11.93 6.78 -0.52
C LYS A 29 10.82 5.86 -1.01
N MET A 30 10.46 4.87 -0.21
CA MET A 30 9.27 4.02 -0.37
C MET A 30 8.20 4.48 0.62
N ASP A 31 7.14 5.07 0.09
CA ASP A 31 5.95 5.51 0.82
C ASP A 31 4.85 4.46 0.71
N VAL A 32 4.42 3.92 1.85
CA VAL A 32 3.34 2.94 1.96
C VAL A 32 2.16 3.62 2.63
N SER A 33 1.05 3.73 1.90
CA SER A 33 -0.20 4.23 2.42
C SER A 33 -1.27 3.16 2.38
N HIS A 34 -2.03 3.06 3.47
CA HIS A 34 -3.13 2.13 3.57
C HIS A 34 -4.32 2.79 4.25
N LYS A 35 -5.50 2.21 4.05
CA LYS A 35 -6.70 2.58 4.79
C LYS A 35 -7.62 1.39 4.84
N SER A 36 -8.14 1.07 6.02
CA SER A 36 -9.18 0.06 6.23
C SER A 36 -10.48 0.69 6.67
N GLY A 37 -11.60 -0.03 6.54
CA GLY A 37 -12.92 0.45 6.96
C GLY A 37 -13.45 1.60 6.11
N ILE A 38 -13.17 1.59 4.81
CA ILE A 38 -13.69 2.55 3.85
C ILE A 38 -15.19 2.31 3.70
N VAL A 39 -15.98 3.15 4.35
CA VAL A 39 -17.45 3.13 4.21
C VAL A 39 -17.86 4.20 3.21
N CYS A 40 -18.53 3.78 2.13
CA CYS A 40 -19.12 4.72 1.19
C CYS A 40 -20.44 5.24 1.77
N ASN A 41 -20.52 6.52 2.10
CA ASN A 41 -21.73 7.15 2.71
C ASN A 41 -22.68 7.81 1.70
N SER A 42 -22.39 7.74 0.39
CA SER A 42 -23.25 8.39 -0.62
C SER A 42 -24.54 7.60 -0.87
N ASN A 43 -25.69 8.12 -0.42
CA ASN A 43 -27.00 7.46 -0.61
C ASN A 43 -27.41 7.30 -2.07
N GLN A 44 -26.80 8.05 -2.99
CA GLN A 44 -27.07 7.97 -4.42
C GLN A 44 -26.66 6.64 -5.08
N ASN A 45 -25.86 5.81 -4.40
CA ASN A 45 -25.40 4.51 -4.91
C ASN A 45 -25.86 3.31 -4.06
N SER A 46 -26.89 3.46 -3.23
CA SER A 46 -27.34 2.44 -2.26
C SER A 46 -27.60 1.05 -2.86
N GLN A 47 -28.21 0.96 -4.04
CA GLN A 47 -28.45 -0.31 -4.74
C GLN A 47 -27.16 -0.96 -5.23
N LYS A 48 -26.24 -0.19 -5.82
CA LYS A 48 -24.91 -0.69 -6.19
C LYS A 48 -24.10 -1.12 -4.97
N LYS A 49 -24.22 -0.42 -3.83
CA LYS A 49 -23.51 -0.80 -2.59
C LYS A 49 -23.95 -2.15 -2.05
N ALA A 50 -25.25 -2.43 -2.04
CA ALA A 50 -25.79 -3.69 -1.52
C ALA A 50 -25.48 -4.89 -2.43
N LEU A 51 -25.27 -4.65 -3.73
CA LEU A 51 -25.13 -5.71 -4.74
C LEU A 51 -23.71 -5.85 -5.32
N SER A 52 -22.76 -4.98 -4.96
CA SER A 52 -21.41 -5.03 -5.53
C SER A 52 -20.32 -5.19 -4.48
N ASN A 53 -19.21 -5.77 -4.93
CA ASN A 53 -17.98 -5.99 -4.20
C ASN A 53 -17.17 -4.69 -4.05
N PHE A 54 -17.73 -3.67 -3.40
CA PHE A 54 -16.98 -2.44 -3.14
C PHE A 54 -15.77 -2.70 -2.25
N PRO A 55 -14.59 -2.14 -2.57
CA PRO A 55 -13.43 -2.26 -1.71
C PRO A 55 -13.69 -1.55 -0.38
N THR A 56 -13.27 -2.20 0.69
CA THR A 56 -13.36 -1.66 2.06
C THR A 56 -11.98 -1.22 2.56
N SER A 57 -10.91 -1.52 1.83
CA SER A 57 -9.57 -1.06 2.14
C SER A 57 -8.74 -0.87 0.87
N TYR A 58 -7.61 -0.18 0.99
CA TYR A 58 -6.60 -0.11 -0.06
C TYR A 58 -5.20 -0.22 0.52
N LEU A 59 -4.28 -0.67 -0.33
CA LEU A 59 -2.83 -0.56 -0.14
C LEU A 59 -2.22 0.17 -1.34
N LYS A 60 -1.41 1.18 -1.05
CA LYS A 60 -0.72 2.00 -2.03
C LYS A 60 0.76 2.06 -1.67
N ILE A 61 1.63 1.76 -2.64
CA ILE A 61 3.07 1.89 -2.46
C ILE A 61 3.61 2.81 -3.54
N GLN A 62 4.34 3.84 -3.15
CA GLN A 62 4.97 4.79 -4.06
C GLN A 62 6.46 4.78 -3.80
N ILE A 63 7.24 4.81 -4.87
CA ILE A 63 8.68 4.97 -4.75
C ILE A 63 9.10 6.23 -5.49
N SER A 64 9.79 7.09 -4.75
CA SER A 64 10.24 8.39 -5.21
C SER A 64 11.73 8.57 -4.94
N LYS A 65 12.39 9.36 -5.78
CA LYS A 65 13.78 9.77 -5.59
C LYS A 65 13.84 11.29 -5.74
N ASP A 66 14.40 11.97 -4.75
CA ASP A 66 14.52 13.43 -4.73
C ASP A 66 13.17 14.14 -4.99
N GLY A 67 12.10 13.59 -4.42
CA GLY A 67 10.72 14.09 -4.56
C GLY A 67 10.02 13.73 -5.87
N LYS A 68 10.72 13.12 -6.84
CA LYS A 68 10.12 12.67 -8.10
C LYS A 68 9.62 11.23 -7.96
N LEU A 69 8.32 11.04 -8.20
CA LEU A 69 7.70 9.71 -8.25
C LEU A 69 8.20 8.97 -9.49
N PHE A 70 8.76 7.77 -9.31
CA PHE A 70 9.18 6.93 -10.42
C PHE A 70 8.37 5.64 -10.53
N TYR A 71 7.74 5.21 -9.44
CA TYR A 71 6.92 4.01 -9.42
C TYR A 71 5.74 4.16 -8.47
N SER A 72 4.59 3.61 -8.85
CA SER A 72 3.39 3.57 -8.02
C SER A 72 2.67 2.26 -8.23
N TYR A 73 2.36 1.58 -7.13
CA TYR A 73 1.50 0.42 -7.05
C TYR A 73 0.29 0.74 -6.20
N TYR A 74 -0.87 0.22 -6.60
CA TYR A 74 -2.14 0.42 -5.90
C TYR A 74 -2.99 -0.84 -6.05
N ILE A 75 -3.59 -1.27 -4.94
CA ILE A 75 -4.57 -2.35 -4.92
C ILE A 75 -5.73 -2.01 -4.00
N ASP A 76 -6.93 -2.29 -4.50
CA ASP A 76 -8.19 -2.27 -3.77
C ASP A 76 -8.44 -3.65 -3.14
N LEU A 77 -8.85 -3.67 -1.88
CA LEU A 77 -9.08 -4.91 -1.12
C LEU A 77 -10.49 -4.90 -0.50
N LYS A 78 -11.04 -6.10 -0.31
CA LYS A 78 -12.36 -6.29 0.30
C LYS A 78 -12.33 -6.36 1.82
N ASP A 79 -11.17 -6.69 2.39
CA ASP A 79 -10.92 -6.81 3.81
C ASP A 79 -9.76 -5.88 4.22
N SER A 80 -9.44 -5.81 5.51
CA SER A 80 -8.28 -5.04 5.99
C SER A 80 -6.98 -5.52 5.35
N VAL A 81 -6.05 -4.59 5.10
CA VAL A 81 -4.71 -4.91 4.62
C VAL A 81 -4.03 -5.93 5.52
N THR A 82 -3.55 -7.02 4.93
CA THR A 82 -2.84 -8.10 5.62
C THR A 82 -1.33 -8.05 5.37
N GLN A 83 -0.62 -8.89 6.11
CA GLN A 83 0.81 -9.14 5.87
C GLN A 83 1.05 -9.69 4.46
N ASP A 84 0.22 -10.64 4.00
CA ASP A 84 0.36 -11.27 2.69
C ASP A 84 0.14 -10.28 1.54
N ASP A 85 -0.77 -9.31 1.72
CA ASP A 85 -0.96 -8.21 0.75
C ASP A 85 0.30 -7.37 0.62
N SER A 86 0.98 -7.10 1.74
CA SER A 86 2.22 -6.33 1.79
C SER A 86 3.38 -7.08 1.12
N ILE A 87 3.49 -8.38 1.36
CA ILE A 87 4.48 -9.27 0.70
C ILE A 87 4.23 -9.29 -0.80
N THR A 88 2.99 -9.58 -1.22
CA THR A 88 2.62 -9.67 -2.63
C THR A 88 2.86 -8.36 -3.37
N ALA A 89 2.51 -7.22 -2.74
CA ALA A 89 2.78 -5.90 -3.29
C ALA A 89 4.28 -5.65 -3.47
N PHE A 90 5.11 -6.05 -2.50
CA PHE A 90 6.55 -5.92 -2.59
C PHE A 90 7.18 -6.82 -3.66
N GLU A 91 6.76 -8.07 -3.76
CA GLU A 91 7.19 -8.98 -4.83
C GLU A 91 6.86 -8.42 -6.22
N ARG A 92 5.68 -7.81 -6.37
CA ARG A 92 5.28 -7.16 -7.62
C ARG A 92 6.22 -6.00 -7.96
N ILE A 93 6.56 -5.17 -6.97
CA ILE A 93 7.52 -4.07 -7.10
C ILE A 93 8.88 -4.60 -7.58
N GLN A 94 9.39 -5.68 -6.99
CA GLN A 94 10.68 -6.26 -7.39
C GLN A 94 10.66 -6.74 -8.84
N LYS A 95 9.57 -7.40 -9.25
CA LYS A 95 9.37 -7.86 -10.63
C LYS A 95 9.30 -6.70 -11.62
N ASP A 96 8.59 -5.63 -11.25
CA ASP A 96 8.37 -4.49 -12.15
C ASP A 96 9.59 -3.56 -12.25
N LEU A 97 10.42 -3.48 -11.20
CA LEU A 97 11.60 -2.58 -11.15
C LEU A 97 12.93 -3.27 -11.43
N ILE A 98 12.95 -4.59 -11.69
CA ILE A 98 14.16 -5.39 -11.94
C ILE A 98 15.22 -5.12 -10.87
N PHE A 99 14.85 -5.35 -9.60
CA PHE A 99 15.79 -5.31 -8.48
C PHE A 99 16.53 -6.63 -8.29
#